data_AF-R9A8R0-F1
#
_entry.id   AF-R9A8R0-F1
#
_cell.length_a   1.000
_cell.length_b   1.000
_cell.length_c   1.000
_cell.angle_alpha   90.00
_cell.angle_beta   90.00
_cell.angle_gamma   90.00
#
_symmetry.space_group_name_H-M   'P 1'
#
loop_
_entity.id
_entity.type
_entity.pdbx_description
1 polymer ?
#
loop_
_entity_poly.entity_id
_entity_poly.type
_entity_poly.pdbx_seq_one_letter_code
_entity_poly.pdbx_strand_id
1 'polypeptide(L)'
;MLGSCVSIVLWHPNRHLGGMCHYLLPTPSDIHSEKSHKYGIDAVSFFLAEMKKHRSQPSDYYAKVFGGSNMFLHEEREILKDNSTSQVGTRNADFAKKILGENGIKIISEDVGGTLSRKIYFTVWDGEVWVEKK
;
A
#
# COMPACT_ATOMS: atom_id res chain seq x y z
N MET A 1 9.50 -1.38 -7.29
CA MET A 1 10.35 -1.92 -6.22
C MET A 1 9.85 -1.33 -4.92
N LEU A 2 9.72 -2.14 -3.87
CA LEU A 2 9.14 -1.79 -2.58
C LEU A 2 10.20 -2.00 -1.50
N GLY A 3 10.57 -0.93 -0.81
CA GLY A 3 11.36 -0.95 0.43
C GLY A 3 10.43 -0.67 1.61
N SER A 4 10.65 0.45 2.31
CA SER A 4 9.77 0.95 3.39
C SER A 4 8.40 1.42 2.90
N CYS A 5 8.25 1.73 1.61
CA CYS A 5 6.96 2.00 0.99
C CYS A 5 6.08 0.74 0.87
N VAL A 6 4.77 0.95 0.72
CA VAL A 6 3.79 -0.14 0.61
C VAL A 6 2.99 0.00 -0.68
N SER A 7 2.65 -1.15 -1.26
CA SER A 7 1.69 -1.26 -2.33
C SER A 7 0.42 -1.94 -1.84
N ILE A 8 -0.72 -1.32 -2.15
CA ILE A 8 -2.04 -1.93 -2.01
C ILE A 8 -2.47 -2.34 -3.42
N VAL A 9 -2.84 -3.61 -3.55
CA VAL A 9 -3.46 -4.19 -4.74
C VAL A 9 -4.91 -4.49 -4.42
N LEU A 10 -5.83 -3.97 -5.22
CA LEU A 10 -7.27 -4.23 -5.13
C LEU A 10 -7.72 -5.00 -6.36
N TRP A 11 -8.52 -6.02 -6.16
CA TRP A 11 -9.02 -6.85 -7.25
C TRP A 11 -10.48 -7.26 -7.05
N HIS A 12 -11.30 -7.02 -8.06
CA HIS A 12 -12.69 -7.47 -8.11
C HIS A 12 -12.77 -8.82 -8.84
N PRO A 13 -13.11 -9.93 -8.16
CA PRO A 13 -13.04 -11.27 -8.74
C PRO A 13 -13.99 -11.49 -9.92
N ASN A 14 -15.23 -11.00 -9.84
CA ASN A 14 -16.22 -11.25 -10.88
C ASN A 14 -16.10 -10.35 -12.11
N ARG A 15 -15.52 -9.15 -11.96
CA ARG A 15 -15.48 -8.11 -13.00
C ARG A 15 -14.08 -7.89 -13.58
N HIS A 16 -13.07 -8.57 -13.02
CA HIS A 16 -11.65 -8.40 -13.38
C HIS A 16 -11.26 -6.91 -13.43
N LEU A 17 -11.69 -6.15 -12.41
CA LEU A 17 -11.25 -4.78 -12.20
C LEU A 17 -10.09 -4.82 -11.20
N GLY A 18 -8.99 -4.16 -11.53
CA GLY A 18 -7.79 -4.13 -10.71
C GLY A 18 -7.27 -2.73 -10.50
N GLY A 19 -6.78 -2.46 -9.30
CA GLY A 19 -6.08 -1.22 -8.96
C GLY A 19 -4.82 -1.55 -8.17
N MET A 20 -3.72 -0.87 -8.47
CA MET A 20 -2.49 -0.96 -7.69
C MET A 20 -1.98 0.44 -7.40
N CYS A 21 -1.58 0.68 -6.17
CA CYS A 21 -0.88 1.92 -5.80
C CYS A 21 0.49 1.62 -5.22
N HIS A 22 1.30 2.66 -5.11
CA HIS A 22 2.57 2.65 -4.41
C HIS A 22 2.65 3.94 -3.63
N TYR A 23 2.58 3.89 -2.31
CA TYR A 23 2.67 5.07 -1.46
C TYR A 23 3.90 5.00 -0.55
N LEU A 24 4.46 6.18 -0.27
CA LEU A 24 5.67 6.35 0.51
C LEU A 24 5.36 6.57 1.99
N LEU A 25 4.27 7.28 2.30
CA LEU A 25 3.88 7.64 3.66
C LEU A 25 2.37 7.45 3.87
N PRO A 26 1.89 7.24 5.12
CA PRO A 26 0.47 7.06 5.39
C PRO A 26 -0.37 8.29 5.05
N THR A 27 0.07 9.45 5.55
CA THR A 27 -0.61 10.74 5.48
C THR A 27 0.43 11.86 5.32
N PRO A 28 0.05 13.03 4.78
CA PRO A 28 0.92 14.21 4.80
C PRO A 28 1.19 14.68 6.23
N SER A 29 2.36 15.29 6.44
CA SER A 29 2.72 15.93 7.71
C SER A 29 2.06 17.29 7.89
N ASP A 30 1.73 17.97 6.79
CA ASP A 30 1.02 19.23 6.76
C ASP A 30 -0.36 19.03 6.10
N ILE A 31 -1.41 19.51 6.76
CA ILE A 31 -2.80 19.45 6.28
C ILE A 31 -2.98 20.28 5.00
N HIS A 32 -2.13 21.27 4.75
CA HIS A 32 -2.14 22.08 3.54
C HIS A 32 -1.35 21.46 2.38
N SER A 33 -0.75 20.27 2.57
CA SER A 33 -0.07 19.57 1.49
C SER A 33 -1.05 19.20 0.37
N GLU A 34 -0.66 19.47 -0.87
CA GLU A 34 -1.44 19.05 -2.04
C GLU A 34 -1.58 17.53 -2.08
N LYS A 35 -2.75 17.07 -2.55
CA LYS A 35 -3.00 15.64 -2.75
C LYS A 35 -1.93 15.03 -3.63
N SER A 36 -1.31 13.96 -3.15
CA SER A 36 -0.20 13.31 -3.84
C SER A 36 -0.33 11.82 -3.76
N HIS A 37 -0.02 11.14 -4.86
CA HIS A 37 0.12 9.68 -4.92
C HIS A 37 1.20 9.12 -3.97
N LYS A 38 2.00 10.01 -3.35
CA LYS A 38 2.95 9.64 -2.28
C LYS A 38 2.25 9.23 -0.98
N TYR A 39 1.00 9.62 -0.75
CA TYR A 39 0.28 9.34 0.49
C TYR A 39 -0.75 8.22 0.33
N GLY A 40 -0.74 7.28 1.28
CA GLY A 40 -1.66 6.15 1.28
C GLY A 40 -3.13 6.60 1.38
N ILE A 41 -3.41 7.66 2.14
CA ILE A 41 -4.77 8.20 2.28
C ILE A 41 -5.35 8.73 0.97
N ASP A 42 -4.53 9.38 0.15
CA ASP A 42 -4.92 9.89 -1.17
C ASP A 42 -5.15 8.73 -2.15
N ALA A 43 -4.28 7.72 -2.12
CA ALA A 43 -4.41 6.52 -2.95
C ALA A 43 -5.70 5.74 -2.64
N VAL A 44 -6.03 5.54 -1.36
CA VAL A 44 -7.28 4.87 -0.96
C VAL A 44 -8.50 5.71 -1.36
N SER A 45 -8.44 7.03 -1.14
CA SER A 45 -9.52 7.94 -1.57
C SER A 45 -9.76 7.87 -3.08
N PHE A 46 -8.68 7.78 -3.87
CA PHE A 46 -8.77 7.57 -5.32
C PHE A 46 -9.43 6.24 -5.65
N PHE A 47 -9.04 5.13 -5.01
CA PHE A 47 -9.67 3.83 -5.25
C PHE A 47 -11.17 3.84 -4.96
N LEU A 48 -11.60 4.42 -3.84
CA LEU A 48 -13.02 4.52 -3.49
C LEU A 48 -13.81 5.32 -4.53
N ALA A 49 -13.22 6.40 -5.06
CA ALA A 49 -13.83 7.17 -6.14
C ALA A 49 -13.96 6.35 -7.43
N GLU A 50 -12.93 5.59 -7.81
CA GLU A 50 -12.97 4.71 -8.99
C GLU A 50 -13.99 3.57 -8.83
N MET A 51 -14.07 2.93 -7.66
CA MET A 51 -15.09 1.91 -7.37
C MET A 51 -16.51 2.46 -7.61
N LYS A 52 -16.77 3.68 -7.11
CA LYS A 52 -18.05 4.35 -7.30
C LYS A 52 -18.33 4.62 -8.78
N LYS A 53 -17.34 5.11 -9.54
CA LYS A 53 -17.48 5.32 -11.00
C LYS A 53 -17.81 4.03 -11.74
N HIS A 54 -17.23 2.91 -11.33
CA HIS A 54 -17.48 1.59 -11.91
C HIS A 54 -18.75 0.90 -11.36
N ARG A 55 -19.55 1.58 -10.52
CA ARG A 55 -20.77 1.04 -9.89
C ARG A 55 -20.48 -0.24 -9.11
N SER A 56 -19.49 -0.17 -8.25
CA SER A 56 -19.06 -1.24 -7.33
C SER A 56 -18.81 -0.66 -5.96
N GLN A 57 -18.74 -1.51 -4.95
CA GLN A 57 -18.55 -1.13 -3.56
C GLN A 57 -17.29 -1.79 -2.98
N PRO A 58 -16.69 -1.23 -1.91
CA PRO A 58 -15.44 -1.74 -1.34
C PRO A 58 -15.43 -3.23 -1.01
N SER A 59 -16.57 -3.77 -0.53
CA SER A 59 -16.72 -5.18 -0.19
C SER A 59 -16.75 -6.13 -1.41
N ASP A 60 -16.85 -5.60 -2.63
CA ASP A 60 -16.72 -6.39 -3.86
C ASP A 60 -15.26 -6.71 -4.20
N TYR A 61 -14.30 -6.07 -3.52
CA TYR A 61 -12.88 -6.17 -3.81
C TYR A 61 -12.13 -6.94 -2.73
N TYR A 62 -11.11 -7.67 -3.16
CA TYR A 62 -10.08 -8.21 -2.29
C TYR A 62 -8.82 -7.35 -2.35
N ALA A 63 -8.20 -7.16 -1.18
CA ALA A 63 -6.93 -6.49 -1.07
C ALA A 63 -5.78 -7.47 -0.89
N LYS A 64 -4.63 -7.12 -1.48
CA LYS A 64 -3.33 -7.74 -1.18
C LYS A 64 -2.31 -6.63 -0.88
N VAL A 65 -1.49 -6.82 0.15
CA VAL A 65 -0.60 -5.76 0.65
C VAL A 65 0.86 -6.21 0.64
N PHE A 66 1.76 -5.41 0.08
CA PHE A 66 3.17 -5.76 -0.09
C PHE A 66 4.10 -4.60 0.27
N GLY A 67 5.30 -4.90 0.77
CA GLY A 67 6.34 -3.90 1.03
C GLY A 67 6.54 -3.63 2.53
N GLY A 68 6.76 -2.39 2.93
CA GLY A 68 6.91 -2.03 4.33
C GLY A 68 8.17 -2.63 4.99
N SER A 69 9.20 -2.93 4.20
CA SER A 69 10.48 -3.44 4.69
C SER A 69 11.27 -2.35 5.41
N ASN A 70 11.97 -2.72 6.47
CA ASN A 70 12.90 -1.84 7.17
C ASN A 70 14.33 -2.19 6.71
N MET A 71 14.67 -1.78 5.48
CA MET A 71 15.91 -2.16 4.78
C MET A 71 17.16 -1.44 5.33
N PHE A 72 16.99 -0.28 5.95
CA PHE A 72 18.10 0.59 6.35
C PHE A 72 18.02 0.95 7.83
N LEU A 73 18.84 0.30 8.67
CA LEU A 73 19.14 0.81 10.02
C LEU A 73 20.18 1.96 9.99
N HIS A 74 20.78 2.28 8.83
CA HIS A 74 21.92 3.21 8.72
C HIS A 74 21.74 4.39 7.74
N GLU A 75 21.25 4.21 6.50
CA GLU A 75 21.24 5.31 5.50
C GLU A 75 20.05 6.28 5.63
N GLU A 76 18.86 5.79 6.02
CA GLU A 76 17.70 6.66 6.35
C GLU A 76 17.96 7.50 7.63
N ARG A 77 18.89 7.04 8.49
CA ARG A 77 19.30 7.70 9.73
C ARG A 77 20.00 9.04 9.47
N GLU A 78 20.79 9.12 8.41
CA GLU A 78 21.54 10.33 8.02
C GLU A 78 20.63 11.41 7.42
N ILE A 79 19.57 11.02 6.72
CA ILE A 79 18.63 11.96 6.09
C ILE A 79 17.63 12.52 7.12
N LEU A 80 17.22 11.72 8.12
CA LEU A 80 16.08 12.05 8.97
C LEU A 80 16.42 12.37 10.44
N LYS A 81 17.70 12.31 10.86
CA LYS A 81 18.20 12.71 12.20
C LYS A 81 17.33 12.28 13.40
N ASP A 82 16.62 11.15 13.28
CA ASP A 82 15.71 10.67 14.31
C ASP A 82 15.63 9.14 14.29
N ASN A 83 15.72 8.55 15.49
CA ASN A 83 15.61 7.10 15.72
C ASN A 83 14.19 6.57 15.43
N SER A 84 13.22 7.43 15.10
CA SER A 84 11.89 7.03 14.66
C SER A 84 11.85 6.38 13.26
N THR A 85 12.94 6.50 12.49
CA THR A 85 13.09 5.91 11.14
C THR A 85 12.99 4.38 11.10
N SER A 86 13.30 3.67 12.19
CA SER A 86 13.32 2.19 12.18
C SER A 86 11.95 1.52 12.01
N GLN A 87 10.87 2.30 11.87
CA GLN A 87 9.50 1.80 11.77
C GLN A 87 8.67 2.44 10.63
N VAL A 88 9.28 3.14 9.66
CA VAL A 88 8.49 3.72 8.55
C VAL A 88 7.76 2.61 7.77
N GLY A 89 8.46 1.52 7.47
CA GLY A 89 7.87 0.35 6.81
C GLY A 89 6.70 -0.24 7.60
N THR A 90 6.90 -0.42 8.90
CA THR A 90 5.86 -0.91 9.82
C THR A 90 4.66 0.02 9.85
N ARG A 91 4.87 1.34 10.02
CA ARG A 91 3.80 2.34 10.02
C ARG A 91 3.02 2.36 8.72
N ASN A 92 3.71 2.22 7.58
CA ASN A 92 3.06 2.11 6.29
C ASN A 92 2.20 0.85 6.21
N ALA A 93 2.71 -0.32 6.60
CA ALA A 93 1.96 -1.57 6.56
C ALA A 93 0.73 -1.53 7.49
N ASP A 94 0.89 -1.02 8.72
CA ASP A 94 -0.20 -0.88 9.69
C ASP A 94 -1.28 0.08 9.19
N PHE A 95 -0.87 1.19 8.56
CA PHE A 95 -1.79 2.10 7.91
C PHE A 95 -2.63 1.40 6.84
N ALA A 96 -2.02 0.62 5.93
CA ALA A 96 -2.76 -0.11 4.90
C ALA A 96 -3.80 -1.04 5.53
N LYS A 97 -3.42 -1.81 6.56
CA LYS A 97 -4.33 -2.73 7.25
C LYS A 97 -5.52 -2.00 7.87
N LYS A 98 -5.22 -0.91 8.59
CA LYS A 98 -6.23 -0.08 9.26
C LYS A 98 -7.20 0.53 8.26
N ILE A 99 -6.70 1.25 7.25
CA ILE A 99 -7.55 1.99 6.32
C ILE A 99 -8.38 1.07 5.42
N LEU A 100 -7.84 -0.09 5.03
CA LEU A 100 -8.60 -1.09 4.27
C LEU A 100 -9.72 -1.69 5.12
N GLY A 101 -9.44 -2.01 6.40
CA GLY A 101 -10.44 -2.49 7.34
C GLY A 101 -11.54 -1.47 7.61
N GLU A 102 -11.18 -0.20 7.83
CA GLU A 102 -12.12 0.92 8.03
C GLU A 102 -13.07 1.10 6.83
N ASN A 103 -12.61 0.78 5.62
CA ASN A 103 -13.40 0.86 4.39
C ASN A 103 -14.08 -0.46 4.00
N GLY A 104 -14.01 -1.49 4.85
CA GLY A 104 -14.65 -2.79 4.60
C GLY A 104 -14.04 -3.63 3.47
N ILE A 105 -12.77 -3.37 3.13
CA ILE A 105 -12.04 -4.12 2.09
C ILE A 105 -11.29 -5.28 2.76
N LYS A 106 -11.59 -6.51 2.38
CA LYS A 106 -10.96 -7.70 2.95
C LYS A 106 -9.55 -7.92 2.40
N ILE A 107 -8.55 -7.95 3.26
CA ILE A 107 -7.20 -8.39 2.90
C ILE A 107 -7.17 -9.91 2.84
N ILE A 108 -6.78 -10.47 1.69
CA ILE A 108 -6.70 -11.93 1.47
C ILE A 108 -5.27 -12.46 1.40
N SER A 109 -4.29 -11.57 1.25
CA SER A 109 -2.86 -11.93 1.21
C SER A 109 -2.02 -10.71 1.60
N GLU A 110 -0.94 -10.95 2.33
CA GLU A 110 0.03 -9.91 2.63
C GLU A 110 1.45 -10.47 2.67
N ASP A 111 2.41 -9.69 2.20
CA ASP A 111 3.84 -9.92 2.41
C ASP A 111 4.49 -8.57 2.71
N VAL A 112 4.40 -8.20 3.99
CA VAL A 112 4.86 -6.92 4.53
C VAL A 112 6.02 -7.10 5.51
N GLY A 113 6.77 -6.04 5.79
CA GLY A 113 7.85 -6.07 6.78
C GLY A 113 9.12 -6.77 6.27
N GLY A 114 9.96 -7.22 7.21
CA GLY A 114 11.27 -7.82 6.90
C GLY A 114 12.33 -6.80 6.48
N THR A 115 13.47 -7.30 6.01
CA THR A 115 14.65 -6.48 5.68
C THR A 115 14.98 -6.44 4.19
N LEU A 116 14.28 -7.25 3.38
CA LEU A 116 14.51 -7.35 1.94
C LEU A 116 13.51 -6.50 1.16
N SER A 117 13.94 -5.98 0.02
CA SER A 117 13.03 -5.30 -0.92
C SER A 117 12.15 -6.31 -1.65
N ARG A 118 11.06 -5.80 -2.26
CA ARG A 118 10.16 -6.61 -3.10
C ARG A 118 9.94 -5.96 -4.45
N LYS A 119 9.92 -6.76 -5.52
CA LYS A 119 9.20 -6.42 -6.75
C LYS A 119 7.93 -7.24 -6.78
N ILE A 120 6.83 -6.62 -7.20
CA ILE A 120 5.55 -7.30 -7.35
C ILE A 120 5.03 -7.11 -8.77
N TYR A 121 4.35 -8.13 -9.26
CA TYR A 121 3.73 -8.17 -10.58
C TYR A 121 2.30 -8.64 -10.38
N PHE A 122 1.34 -7.86 -10.85
CA PHE A 122 -0.08 -8.10 -10.63
C PHE A 122 -0.78 -8.40 -11.94
N THR A 123 -1.52 -9.50 -11.97
CA THR A 123 -2.38 -9.90 -13.08
C THR A 123 -3.84 -9.61 -12.71
N VAL A 124 -4.47 -8.74 -13.50
CA VAL A 124 -5.87 -8.34 -13.27
C VAL A 124 -6.85 -9.46 -13.63
N TRP A 125 -6.44 -10.38 -14.50
CA TRP A 125 -7.29 -11.48 -14.97
C TRP A 125 -7.73 -12.41 -13.85
N ASP A 126 -6.82 -12.79 -12.95
CA ASP A 126 -7.04 -13.79 -11.90
C ASP A 126 -6.72 -13.27 -10.50
N GLY A 127 -6.26 -12.02 -10.39
CA GLY A 127 -5.93 -11.43 -9.10
C GLY A 127 -4.59 -11.89 -8.54
N GLU A 128 -3.79 -12.65 -9.28
CA GLU A 128 -2.50 -13.15 -8.80
C GLU A 128 -1.47 -12.03 -8.67
N VAL A 129 -0.62 -12.18 -7.65
CA VAL A 129 0.51 -11.29 -7.44
C VAL A 129 1.76 -12.12 -7.24
N TRP A 130 2.70 -12.02 -8.17
CA TRP A 130 4.01 -12.63 -8.05
C TRP A 130 4.97 -11.69 -7.32
N VAL A 131 5.71 -12.23 -6.35
CA VAL A 131 6.62 -11.46 -5.49
C VAL A 131 8.05 -11.95 -5.67
N GLU A 132 8.95 -11.05 -6.04
CA GLU A 132 10.39 -11.26 -6.11
C GLU A 132 11.07 -10.51 -4.95
N LYS A 133 11.64 -11.24 -3.99
CA LYS A 133 12.41 -10.66 -2.88
C LYS A 133 13.86 -10.45 -3.28
N LYS A 134 14.45 -9.32 -2.93
CA LYS A 134 15.88 -9.00 -3.15
C LYS A 134 16.50 -8.40 -1.90
#